data_AF-C4MB62-F1
#
_entry.id   AF-C4MB62-F1
#
_cell.length_a   1.000
_cell.length_b   1.000
_cell.length_c   1.000
_cell.angle_alpha   90.00
_cell.angle_beta   90.00
_cell.angle_gamma   90.00
#
_symmetry.space_group_name_H-M   'P 1'
#
loop_
_entity.id
_entity.type
_entity.pdbx_description
1 polymer ?
#
loop_
_entity_poly.entity_id
_entity_poly.type
_entity_poly.pdbx_seq_one_letter_code
_entity_poly.pdbx_strand_id
1 'polypeptide(L)'
;MVNYIKEQEGLQAIVIVLNITNTKLSDSIKTMIKMICKIFPISDFWEHVCIVWTKCFCYTPKKKLDKEIESKKEGFLPAFIELAKETTGDKIVKIPMFFVDSCPDEDDDNSRSEEEIEMLLTWASSLPSLNVERVVKNGIENEKVIIEEKNETRVIGNDGNNVKYLTEYMRREKRIGYDGSVTYSDWEVIKTKDKIKPIPKQYKKKSKKGFFDLLANVGSAVFELVMDGFGISQILGISEEESEEEY
;
A
#
# COMPACT_ATOMS: atom_id res chain seq x y z
N MET A 1 2.00 7.39 18.17
CA MET A 1 1.39 6.09 18.51
C MET A 1 2.43 4.98 18.64
N VAL A 2 3.13 4.56 17.59
CA VAL A 2 4.08 3.41 17.69
C VAL A 2 5.21 3.63 18.70
N ASN A 3 5.83 4.81 18.74
CA ASN A 3 6.88 5.08 19.74
C ASN A 3 6.34 4.91 21.18
N TYR A 4 5.16 5.48 21.45
CA TYR A 4 4.51 5.36 22.76
C TYR A 4 4.23 3.90 23.15
N ILE A 5 3.72 3.08 22.22
CA ILE A 5 3.45 1.65 22.46
C ILE A 5 4.75 0.90 22.78
N LYS A 6 5.85 1.22 22.10
CA LYS A 6 7.17 0.59 22.34
C LYS A 6 7.83 1.00 23.66
N GLU A 7 7.40 2.11 24.25
CA GLU A 7 7.85 2.56 25.56
C GLU A 7 7.08 1.89 26.71
N GLN A 8 5.98 1.19 26.43
CA GLN A 8 5.21 0.45 27.43
C GLN A 8 5.77 -0.96 27.65
N GLU A 9 5.59 -1.50 28.86
CA GLU A 9 6.01 -2.86 29.21
C GLU A 9 5.22 -3.94 28.44
N GLY A 10 4.04 -3.60 27.91
CA GLY A 10 3.23 -4.48 27.07
C GLY A 10 1.93 -3.82 26.62
N LEU A 11 1.24 -4.45 25.68
CA LEU A 11 -0.09 -4.03 25.20
C LEU A 11 -1.09 -5.15 25.43
N GLN A 12 -2.10 -4.94 26.27
CA GLN A 12 -3.08 -6.00 26.59
C GLN A 12 -4.29 -5.99 25.65
N ALA A 13 -4.84 -4.81 25.35
CA ALA A 13 -6.04 -4.68 24.52
C ALA A 13 -5.96 -3.46 23.60
N ILE A 14 -6.58 -3.59 22.43
CA ILE A 14 -6.80 -2.54 21.45
C ILE A 14 -8.32 -2.32 21.36
N VAL A 15 -8.77 -1.17 21.82
CA VAL A 15 -10.21 -0.84 21.86
C VAL A 15 -10.54 0.09 20.68
N ILE A 16 -11.36 -0.40 19.75
CA ILE A 16 -11.88 0.41 18.64
C ILE A 16 -13.21 1.04 19.07
N VAL A 17 -13.22 2.35 19.28
CA VAL A 17 -14.40 3.08 19.76
C VAL A 17 -15.17 3.66 18.59
N LEU A 18 -16.44 3.30 18.45
CA LEU A 18 -17.32 3.74 17.36
C LEU A 18 -18.67 4.22 17.89
N ASN A 19 -19.29 5.17 17.19
CA ASN A 19 -20.64 5.61 17.52
C ASN A 19 -21.67 4.58 17.01
N ILE A 20 -22.61 4.14 17.86
CA ILE A 20 -23.65 3.17 17.48
C ILE A 20 -24.51 3.65 16.29
N THR A 21 -24.62 4.96 16.07
CA THR A 21 -25.34 5.48 14.89
C THR A 21 -24.61 5.22 13.57
N ASN A 22 -23.35 4.78 13.59
CA ASN A 22 -22.63 4.44 12.37
C ASN A 22 -23.21 3.12 11.81
N THR A 23 -23.88 3.22 10.67
CA THR A 23 -24.59 2.09 10.06
C THR A 23 -23.68 1.20 9.20
N LYS A 24 -22.51 1.71 8.77
CA LYS A 24 -21.62 1.03 7.82
C LYS A 24 -20.15 1.27 8.14
N LEU A 25 -19.31 0.37 7.61
CA LEU A 25 -17.86 0.49 7.59
C LEU A 25 -17.46 1.62 6.62
N SER A 26 -17.33 2.85 7.12
CA SER A 26 -16.88 4.00 6.32
C SER A 26 -15.44 3.82 5.87
N ASP A 27 -15.04 4.51 4.80
CA ASP A 27 -13.67 4.41 4.29
C ASP A 27 -12.62 4.85 5.31
N SER A 28 -12.97 5.80 6.19
CA SER A 28 -12.12 6.16 7.34
C SER A 28 -11.89 5.00 8.31
N ILE A 29 -12.93 4.22 8.63
CA ILE A 29 -12.81 3.03 9.48
C ILE A 29 -12.01 1.95 8.77
N LYS A 30 -12.23 1.75 7.46
CA LYS A 30 -11.45 0.80 6.66
C LYS A 30 -9.96 1.14 6.66
N THR A 31 -9.63 2.41 6.46
CA THR A 31 -8.25 2.92 6.52
C THR A 31 -7.63 2.69 7.89
N MET A 32 -8.36 2.98 8.97
CA MET A 32 -7.89 2.73 10.33
C MET A 32 -7.60 1.23 10.56
N ILE A 33 -8.49 0.34 10.12
CA ILE A 33 -8.29 -1.12 10.20
C ILE A 33 -7.03 -1.53 9.46
N LYS A 34 -6.86 -1.09 8.20
CA LYS A 34 -5.67 -1.39 7.41
C LYS A 34 -4.39 -0.87 8.05
N MET A 35 -4.42 0.31 8.67
CA MET A 35 -3.29 0.85 9.41
C MET A 35 -2.93 -0.01 10.63
N ILE A 36 -3.92 -0.40 11.44
CA ILE A 36 -3.72 -1.27 12.60
C ILE A 36 -3.07 -2.59 12.17
N CYS A 37 -3.56 -3.22 11.10
CA CYS A 37 -2.99 -4.47 10.57
C CYS A 37 -1.50 -4.35 10.18
N LYS A 38 -1.09 -3.18 9.67
CA LYS A 38 0.33 -2.95 9.34
C LYS A 38 1.20 -2.69 10.56
N ILE A 39 0.64 -2.02 11.55
CA ILE A 39 1.33 -1.70 12.81
C ILE A 39 1.56 -2.99 13.60
N PHE A 40 0.57 -3.88 13.59
CA PHE A 40 0.58 -5.18 14.27
C PHE A 40 0.57 -6.31 13.24
N PRO A 41 1.69 -6.63 12.57
CA PRO A 41 1.77 -7.73 11.61
C PRO A 41 1.86 -9.10 12.32
N ILE A 42 1.14 -9.28 13.42
CA ILE A 42 1.21 -10.46 14.29
C ILE A 42 -0.14 -11.15 14.22
N SER A 43 -0.21 -12.38 13.73
CA SER A 43 -1.49 -13.03 13.37
C SER A 43 -2.51 -13.16 14.51
N ASP A 44 -2.04 -13.18 15.76
CA ASP A 44 -2.86 -13.29 16.97
C ASP A 44 -3.31 -11.93 17.54
N PHE A 45 -2.89 -10.79 16.97
CA PHE A 45 -3.24 -9.47 17.53
C PHE A 45 -4.76 -9.24 17.56
N TRP A 46 -5.51 -9.87 16.65
CA TRP A 46 -6.97 -9.80 16.62
C TRP A 46 -7.65 -10.32 17.87
N GLU A 47 -7.01 -11.23 18.61
CA GLU A 47 -7.50 -11.71 19.92
C GLU A 47 -7.47 -10.60 20.98
N HIS A 48 -6.67 -9.57 20.76
CA HIS A 48 -6.55 -8.38 21.61
C HIS A 48 -7.44 -7.22 21.15
N VAL A 49 -8.23 -7.37 20.08
CA VAL A 49 -9.08 -6.29 19.54
C VAL A 49 -10.52 -6.47 19.98
N CYS A 50 -11.13 -5.39 20.48
CA CYS A 50 -12.58 -5.30 20.68
C CYS A 50 -13.15 -4.03 20.06
N ILE A 51 -14.47 -4.01 19.89
CA ILE A 51 -15.21 -2.82 19.44
C ILE A 51 -16.10 -2.35 20.58
N VAL A 52 -16.02 -1.05 20.90
CA VAL A 52 -16.92 -0.40 21.85
C VAL A 52 -17.83 0.55 21.09
N TRP A 53 -19.13 0.29 21.15
CA TRP A 53 -20.17 1.14 20.59
C TRP A 53 -20.65 2.14 21.63
N THR A 54 -20.37 3.42 21.39
CA THR A 54 -20.77 4.53 22.27
C THR A 54 -22.14 5.08 21.90
N LYS A 55 -22.67 5.99 22.75
CA LYS A 55 -24.00 6.62 22.61
C LYS A 55 -25.16 5.63 22.73
N CYS A 56 -24.95 4.58 23.51
CA CYS A 56 -26.01 3.64 23.90
C CYS A 56 -26.78 4.19 25.10
N PHE A 57 -27.43 5.34 24.92
CA PHE A 57 -28.00 6.14 26.01
C PHE A 57 -29.04 5.35 26.84
N CYS A 58 -29.00 5.50 28.16
CA CYS A 58 -29.95 4.90 29.12
C CYS A 58 -31.41 5.17 28.74
N TYR A 59 -31.72 6.39 28.30
CA TYR A 59 -33.06 6.81 27.87
C TYR A 59 -33.46 6.32 26.47
N THR A 60 -32.57 5.64 25.73
CA THR A 60 -32.93 5.07 24.43
C THR A 60 -33.89 3.90 24.66
N PRO A 61 -35.07 3.88 24.00
CA PRO A 61 -36.00 2.76 24.16
C PRO A 61 -35.32 1.42 23.88
N LYS A 62 -35.40 0.47 24.82
CA LYS A 62 -34.72 -0.83 24.74
C LYS A 62 -34.88 -1.53 23.40
N LYS A 63 -36.12 -1.59 22.88
CA LYS A 63 -36.43 -2.18 21.56
C LYS A 63 -35.68 -1.54 20.39
N LYS A 64 -35.36 -0.25 20.47
CA LYS A 64 -34.60 0.48 19.46
C LYS A 64 -33.11 0.16 19.59
N LEU A 65 -32.59 0.15 20.83
CA LEU A 65 -31.21 -0.21 21.11
C LEU A 65 -30.91 -1.65 20.68
N ASP A 66 -31.78 -2.60 21.03
CA ASP A 66 -31.64 -4.02 20.66
C ASP A 66 -31.55 -4.20 19.13
N LYS A 67 -32.34 -3.44 18.37
CA LYS A 67 -32.29 -3.44 16.90
C LYS A 67 -30.95 -2.90 16.36
N GLU A 68 -30.43 -1.83 16.96
CA GLU A 68 -29.12 -1.29 16.57
C GLU A 68 -28.02 -2.29 16.90
N ILE A 69 -28.02 -2.89 18.08
CA ILE A 69 -27.08 -3.94 18.51
C ILE A 69 -27.09 -5.09 17.51
N GLU A 70 -28.27 -5.60 17.15
CA GLU A 70 -28.42 -6.69 16.18
C GLU A 70 -27.85 -6.29 14.81
N SER A 71 -28.14 -5.08 14.34
CA SER A 71 -27.58 -4.58 13.08
C SER A 71 -26.05 -4.54 13.08
N LYS A 72 -25.41 -4.30 14.24
CA LYS A 72 -23.94 -4.33 14.33
C LYS A 72 -23.41 -5.75 14.30
N LYS A 73 -24.10 -6.69 14.93
CA LYS A 73 -23.75 -8.12 14.95
C LYS A 73 -23.91 -8.77 13.59
N GLU A 74 -25.00 -8.50 12.88
CA GLU A 74 -25.31 -9.16 11.60
C GLU A 74 -24.72 -8.42 10.40
N GLY A 75 -24.53 -7.10 10.49
CA GLY A 75 -24.08 -6.28 9.36
C GLY A 75 -22.64 -5.80 9.47
N PHE A 76 -22.32 -5.08 10.55
CA PHE A 76 -21.01 -4.43 10.70
C PHE A 76 -19.89 -5.43 10.98
N LEU A 77 -20.09 -6.32 11.96
CA LEU A 77 -19.06 -7.26 12.40
C LEU A 77 -18.59 -8.20 11.27
N PRO A 78 -19.47 -8.79 10.43
CA PRO A 78 -19.02 -9.62 9.32
C PRO A 78 -18.19 -8.83 8.30
N ALA A 79 -18.61 -7.62 7.93
CA ALA A 79 -17.86 -6.76 7.02
C ALA A 79 -16.50 -6.33 7.59
N PHE A 80 -16.44 -6.11 8.91
CA PHE A 80 -15.19 -5.84 9.62
C PHE A 80 -14.24 -7.04 9.56
N ILE A 81 -14.74 -8.23 9.88
CA ILE A 81 -13.97 -9.49 9.87
C ILE A 81 -13.47 -9.80 8.47
N GLU A 82 -14.30 -9.59 7.44
CA GLU A 82 -13.92 -9.78 6.04
C GLU A 82 -12.76 -8.87 5.65
N LEU A 83 -12.85 -7.56 5.89
CA LEU A 83 -11.77 -6.62 5.58
C LEU A 83 -10.47 -6.96 6.34
N ALA A 84 -10.61 -7.31 7.62
CA ALA A 84 -9.48 -7.68 8.45
C ALA A 84 -8.79 -8.95 7.94
N LYS A 85 -9.56 -9.95 7.48
CA LYS A 85 -9.06 -11.16 6.83
C LYS A 85 -8.42 -10.87 5.48
N GLU A 86 -8.97 -9.99 4.66
CA GLU A 86 -8.35 -9.56 3.40
C GLU A 86 -6.98 -8.90 3.63
N THR A 87 -6.84 -8.19 4.75
CA THR A 87 -5.62 -7.43 5.06
C THR A 87 -4.53 -8.30 5.69
N THR A 88 -4.90 -9.25 6.56
CA THR A 88 -3.94 -10.08 7.32
C THR A 88 -3.78 -11.50 6.80
N GLY A 89 -4.81 -12.03 6.11
CA GLY A 89 -4.89 -13.45 5.72
C GLY A 89 -5.34 -14.38 6.84
N ASP A 90 -5.52 -13.87 8.06
CA ASP A 90 -5.79 -14.69 9.24
C ASP A 90 -7.27 -15.05 9.42
N LYS A 91 -7.51 -16.23 9.98
CA LYS A 91 -8.85 -16.63 10.43
C LYS A 91 -9.12 -15.99 11.79
N ILE A 92 -9.85 -14.89 11.76
CA ILE A 92 -10.27 -14.18 12.97
C ILE A 92 -11.31 -15.01 13.71
N VAL A 93 -11.00 -15.38 14.96
CA VAL A 93 -11.82 -16.31 15.75
C VAL A 93 -13.04 -15.60 16.34
N LYS A 94 -12.84 -14.45 17.01
CA LYS A 94 -13.92 -13.69 17.63
C LYS A 94 -13.46 -12.27 17.97
N ILE A 95 -14.27 -11.27 17.63
CA ILE A 95 -14.08 -9.89 18.08
C ILE A 95 -15.26 -9.54 18.99
N PRO A 96 -15.05 -9.33 20.30
CA PRO A 96 -16.10 -8.93 21.20
C PRO A 96 -16.56 -7.49 20.90
N MET A 97 -17.85 -7.26 21.13
CA MET A 97 -18.47 -5.95 21.01
C MET A 97 -19.14 -5.59 22.33
N PHE A 98 -18.90 -4.38 22.80
CA PHE A 98 -19.48 -3.83 24.02
C PHE A 98 -20.28 -2.58 23.70
N PHE A 99 -21.38 -2.33 24.41
CA PHE A 99 -22.33 -1.27 24.10
C PHE A 99 -22.47 -0.32 25.28
N VAL A 100 -21.79 0.82 25.23
CA VAL A 100 -21.59 1.69 26.39
C VAL A 100 -22.34 3.01 26.20
N ASP A 101 -22.97 3.48 27.28
CA ASP A 101 -23.47 4.84 27.38
C ASP A 101 -22.29 5.80 27.61
N SER A 102 -22.16 6.78 26.72
CA SER A 102 -21.11 7.80 26.81
C SER A 102 -21.53 9.04 27.60
N CYS A 103 -22.80 9.13 28.02
CA CYS A 103 -23.33 10.23 28.80
C CYS A 103 -24.37 9.70 29.81
N PRO A 104 -23.92 8.90 30.79
CA PRO A 104 -24.82 8.37 31.82
C PRO A 104 -25.47 9.52 32.59
N ASP A 105 -26.78 9.43 32.81
CA ASP A 105 -27.53 10.38 33.63
C ASP A 105 -27.73 9.78 35.03
N GLU A 106 -27.33 10.51 36.08
CA GLU A 106 -27.42 10.05 37.47
C GLU A 106 -28.87 9.77 37.91
N ASP A 107 -29.85 10.40 37.26
CA ASP A 107 -31.27 10.23 37.55
C ASP A 107 -31.90 9.02 36.80
N ASP A 108 -31.17 8.38 35.87
CA ASP A 108 -31.64 7.23 35.09
C ASP A 108 -30.88 5.93 35.43
N ASP A 109 -31.49 4.79 35.05
CA ASP A 109 -30.87 3.47 35.21
C ASP A 109 -29.75 3.22 34.17
N ASN A 110 -28.50 3.29 34.62
CA ASN A 110 -27.30 3.02 33.82
C ASN A 110 -26.74 1.61 33.97
N SER A 111 -27.38 0.73 34.76
CA SER A 111 -26.86 -0.61 35.11
C SER A 111 -26.40 -1.42 33.90
N ARG A 112 -27.17 -1.39 32.81
CA ARG A 112 -26.81 -2.03 31.52
C ARG A 112 -25.44 -1.58 31.00
N SER A 113 -25.16 -0.28 31.05
CA SER A 113 -23.89 0.27 30.57
C SER A 113 -22.75 -0.08 31.52
N GLU A 114 -22.99 -0.08 32.82
CA GLU A 114 -22.00 -0.46 33.83
C GLU A 114 -21.60 -1.94 33.69
N GLU A 115 -22.57 -2.83 33.48
CA GLU A 115 -22.32 -4.25 33.20
C GLU A 115 -21.46 -4.45 31.94
N GLU A 116 -21.74 -3.70 30.86
CA GLU A 116 -20.95 -3.75 29.62
C GLU A 116 -19.50 -3.25 29.84
N ILE A 117 -19.30 -2.24 30.67
CA ILE A 117 -17.97 -1.75 31.07
C ILE A 117 -17.25 -2.80 31.91
N GLU A 118 -17.92 -3.42 32.88
CA GLU A 118 -17.34 -4.49 33.70
C GLU A 118 -16.92 -5.69 32.84
N MET A 119 -17.75 -6.09 31.87
CA MET A 119 -17.41 -7.14 30.90
C MET A 119 -16.21 -6.76 30.03
N LEU A 120 -16.12 -5.51 29.56
CA LEU A 120 -14.97 -5.00 28.80
C LEU A 120 -13.67 -5.08 29.61
N LEU A 121 -13.70 -4.59 30.85
CA LEU A 121 -12.53 -4.57 31.74
C LEU A 121 -12.11 -5.99 32.14
N THR A 122 -13.08 -6.87 32.42
CA THR A 122 -12.84 -8.28 32.71
C THR A 122 -12.21 -8.99 31.51
N TRP A 123 -12.73 -8.75 30.30
CA TRP A 123 -12.12 -9.28 29.09
C TRP A 123 -10.70 -8.77 28.91
N ALA A 124 -10.48 -7.45 28.96
CA ALA A 124 -9.16 -6.85 28.72
C ALA A 124 -8.10 -7.31 29.73
N SER A 125 -8.49 -7.45 31.02
CA SER A 125 -7.59 -7.92 32.07
C SER A 125 -7.26 -9.41 32.00
N SER A 126 -8.11 -10.21 31.34
CA SER A 126 -7.87 -11.65 31.12
C SER A 126 -6.86 -11.95 30.00
N LEU A 127 -6.53 -10.96 29.18
CA LEU A 127 -5.65 -11.13 28.03
C LEU A 127 -4.16 -11.14 28.44
N PRO A 128 -3.34 -12.00 27.82
CA PRO A 128 -1.90 -11.89 27.94
C PRO A 128 -1.40 -10.55 27.35
N SER A 129 -0.19 -10.13 27.69
CA SER A 129 0.42 -8.97 27.05
C SER A 129 0.89 -9.34 25.64
N LEU A 130 0.46 -8.57 24.63
CA LEU A 130 1.01 -8.64 23.28
C LEU A 130 2.46 -8.15 23.27
N ASN A 131 3.32 -8.86 22.55
CA ASN A 131 4.73 -8.48 22.41
C ASN A 131 4.87 -7.24 21.51
N VAL A 132 5.17 -6.10 22.14
CA VAL A 132 5.31 -4.79 21.49
C VAL A 132 6.59 -4.62 20.66
N GLU A 133 7.60 -5.49 20.82
CA GLU A 133 8.84 -5.43 20.03
C GLU A 133 8.59 -5.69 18.54
N ARG A 134 7.59 -6.53 18.26
CA ARG A 134 7.16 -6.91 16.90
C ARG A 134 6.32 -5.84 16.20
N VAL A 135 5.99 -4.74 16.88
CA VAL A 135 5.27 -3.61 16.30
C VAL A 135 6.16 -2.89 15.29
N VAL A 136 5.65 -2.69 14.08
CA VAL A 136 6.41 -2.09 12.98
C VAL A 136 6.14 -0.60 12.90
N LYS A 137 7.22 0.19 12.83
CA LYS A 137 7.17 1.65 12.66
C LYS A 137 7.18 2.06 11.18
N ASN A 138 7.84 1.29 10.33
CA ASN A 138 8.07 1.63 8.92
C ASN A 138 6.89 1.17 8.05
N GLY A 139 6.43 2.01 7.12
CA GLY A 139 5.36 1.64 6.17
C GLY A 139 3.92 1.94 6.63
N ILE A 140 3.75 2.72 7.71
CA ILE A 140 2.45 3.22 8.17
C ILE A 140 2.01 4.47 7.39
N GLU A 141 2.96 5.24 6.87
CA GLU A 141 2.66 6.50 6.16
C GLU A 141 1.94 6.27 4.83
N ASN A 142 2.22 5.13 4.20
CA ASN A 142 1.72 4.82 2.85
C ASN A 142 0.98 3.49 2.88
N GLU A 143 -0.15 3.40 2.17
CA GLU A 143 -0.86 2.14 1.94
C GLU A 143 -0.02 1.18 1.10
N LYS A 144 0.75 1.68 0.13
CA LYS A 144 1.61 0.85 -0.71
C LYS A 144 2.87 1.58 -1.11
N VAL A 145 3.98 0.84 -1.21
CA VAL A 145 5.22 1.31 -1.81
C VAL A 145 5.59 0.36 -2.93
N ILE A 146 5.82 0.91 -4.13
CA ILE A 146 6.20 0.17 -5.34
C ILE A 146 7.55 0.69 -5.79
N ILE A 147 8.48 -0.22 -6.11
CA ILE A 147 9.75 0.14 -6.73
C ILE A 147 9.53 0.17 -8.24
N GLU A 148 9.77 1.33 -8.84
CA GLU A 148 9.82 1.49 -10.29
C GLU A 148 11.28 1.52 -10.74
N GLU A 149 11.60 0.80 -11.81
CA GLU A 149 12.93 0.76 -12.39
C GLU A 149 12.86 1.28 -13.83
N LYS A 150 13.89 2.03 -14.23
CA LYS A 150 14.12 2.42 -15.62
C LYS A 150 15.61 2.42 -15.92
N ASN A 151 15.93 2.57 -17.19
CA ASN A 151 17.30 2.63 -17.65
C ASN A 151 17.42 3.66 -18.77
N GLU A 152 18.42 4.50 -18.69
CA GLU A 152 18.71 5.57 -19.63
C GLU A 152 20.09 5.35 -20.24
N THR A 153 20.15 5.27 -21.56
CA THR A 153 21.40 5.11 -22.31
C THR A 153 21.74 6.41 -23.03
N ARG A 154 22.97 6.89 -22.85
CA ARG A 154 23.51 8.07 -23.54
C ARG A 154 24.84 7.77 -24.21
N VAL A 155 25.03 8.31 -25.41
CA VAL A 155 26.33 8.28 -26.09
C VAL A 155 27.26 9.26 -25.40
N ILE A 156 28.45 8.81 -25.01
CA ILE A 156 29.47 9.62 -24.33
C ILE A 156 30.74 9.80 -25.17
N GLY A 157 30.87 9.08 -26.29
CA GLY A 157 31.99 9.24 -27.20
C GLY A 157 31.85 8.43 -28.49
N ASN A 158 32.57 8.86 -29.52
CA ASN A 158 32.65 8.17 -30.80
C ASN A 158 34.01 8.47 -31.45
N ASP A 159 34.67 7.43 -31.97
CA ASP A 159 35.95 7.55 -32.69
C ASP A 159 35.81 7.43 -34.23
N GLY A 160 34.57 7.28 -34.72
CA GLY A 160 34.22 7.10 -36.12
C GLY A 160 34.01 5.65 -36.54
N ASN A 161 34.51 4.69 -35.76
CA ASN A 161 34.32 3.25 -35.95
C ASN A 161 33.50 2.61 -34.81
N ASN A 162 33.64 3.14 -33.60
CA ASN A 162 33.01 2.65 -32.38
C ASN A 162 32.22 3.75 -31.68
N VAL A 163 31.13 3.34 -31.05
CA VAL A 163 30.33 4.18 -30.16
C VAL A 163 30.62 3.75 -28.74
N LYS A 164 31.03 4.72 -27.91
CA LYS A 164 31.10 4.59 -26.47
C LYS A 164 29.83 5.18 -25.86
N TYR A 165 29.11 4.37 -25.11
CA TYR A 165 27.86 4.78 -24.48
C TYR A 165 27.80 4.28 -23.04
N LEU A 166 26.98 4.96 -22.26
CA LEU A 166 26.80 4.74 -20.84
C LEU A 166 25.31 4.50 -20.57
N THR A 167 25.01 3.43 -19.85
CA THR A 167 23.66 3.08 -19.42
C THR A 167 23.56 3.23 -17.90
N GLU A 168 22.70 4.13 -17.45
CA GLU A 168 22.33 4.32 -16.06
C GLU A 168 21.06 3.51 -15.78
N TYR A 169 21.13 2.63 -14.79
CA TYR A 169 19.98 1.95 -14.24
C TYR A 169 19.54 2.76 -13.03
N MET A 170 18.30 3.18 -13.04
CA MET A 170 17.70 4.04 -12.04
C MET A 170 16.51 3.35 -11.41
N ARG A 171 16.28 3.63 -10.13
CA ARG A 171 15.05 3.24 -9.46
C ARG A 171 14.45 4.45 -8.74
N ARG A 172 13.15 4.39 -8.48
CA ARG A 172 12.47 5.29 -7.55
C ARG A 172 11.39 4.55 -6.79
N GLU A 173 10.98 5.14 -5.67
CA GLU A 173 9.81 4.70 -4.93
C GLU A 173 8.58 5.46 -5.41
N LYS A 174 7.54 4.72 -5.77
CA LYS A 174 6.17 5.22 -5.88
C LYS A 174 5.43 4.86 -4.61
N ARG A 175 5.01 5.88 -3.86
CA ARG A 175 4.31 5.76 -2.59
C ARG A 175 2.84 6.13 -2.79
N ILE A 176 1.94 5.27 -2.36
CA ILE A 176 0.49 5.46 -2.46
C ILE A 176 -0.05 5.60 -1.04
N GLY A 177 -0.65 6.75 -0.73
CA GLY A 177 -1.31 7.05 0.54
C GLY A 177 -2.67 6.36 0.65
N TYR A 178 -3.20 6.26 1.87
CA TYR A 178 -4.51 5.63 2.15
C TYR A 178 -5.71 6.40 1.60
N ASP A 179 -5.52 7.66 1.24
CA ASP A 179 -6.48 8.51 0.53
C ASP A 179 -6.40 8.37 -0.99
N GLY A 180 -5.50 7.51 -1.50
CA GLY A 180 -5.21 7.35 -2.91
C GLY A 180 -4.22 8.37 -3.48
N SER A 181 -3.68 9.27 -2.65
CA SER A 181 -2.62 10.19 -3.07
C SER A 181 -1.38 9.42 -3.53
N VAL A 182 -0.69 9.94 -4.54
CA VAL A 182 0.51 9.29 -5.10
C VAL A 182 1.68 10.26 -5.03
N THR A 183 2.75 9.86 -4.36
CA THR A 183 4.02 10.59 -4.30
C THR A 183 5.14 9.76 -4.89
N TYR A 184 6.14 10.43 -5.44
CA TYR A 184 7.31 9.80 -6.05
C TYR A 184 8.57 10.31 -5.37
N SER A 185 9.52 9.42 -5.09
CA SER A 185 10.88 9.84 -4.81
C SER A 185 11.55 10.31 -6.11
N ASP A 186 12.66 11.04 -5.93
CA ASP A 186 13.58 11.28 -7.03
C ASP A 186 14.15 9.95 -7.56
N TRP A 187 14.59 9.97 -8.81
CA TRP A 187 15.28 8.83 -9.42
C TRP A 187 16.69 8.73 -8.86
N GLU A 188 17.01 7.56 -8.31
CA GLU A 188 18.34 7.23 -7.82
C GLU A 188 19.05 6.32 -8.82
N VAL A 189 20.27 6.68 -9.22
CA VAL A 189 21.13 5.81 -10.02
C VAL A 189 21.66 4.69 -9.14
N ILE A 190 21.27 3.45 -9.43
CA ILE A 190 21.71 2.26 -8.69
C ILE A 190 22.93 1.62 -9.32
N LYS A 191 23.09 1.78 -10.63
CA LYS A 191 24.17 1.15 -11.38
C LYS A 191 24.43 1.92 -12.66
N THR A 192 25.70 2.03 -13.00
CA THR A 192 26.14 2.56 -14.28
C THR A 192 26.97 1.51 -15.00
N LYS A 193 26.76 1.35 -16.30
CA LYS A 193 27.59 0.50 -17.16
C LYS A 193 28.07 1.31 -18.35
N ASP A 194 29.35 1.25 -18.63
CA ASP A 194 29.94 1.74 -19.86
C ASP A 194 30.16 0.59 -20.84
N LYS A 195 29.93 0.86 -22.13
CA LYS A 195 30.16 -0.09 -23.21
C LYS A 195 30.77 0.63 -24.40
N ILE A 196 31.56 -0.12 -25.15
CA ILE A 196 32.09 0.29 -26.45
C ILE A 196 31.66 -0.77 -27.44
N LYS A 197 30.94 -0.38 -28.49
CA LYS A 197 30.54 -1.28 -29.58
C LYS A 197 30.89 -0.68 -30.94
N PRO A 198 31.30 -1.49 -31.92
CA PRO A 198 31.50 -1.03 -33.28
C PRO A 198 30.18 -0.59 -33.91
N ILE A 199 30.23 0.41 -34.81
CA ILE A 199 29.06 0.84 -35.58
C ILE A 199 28.61 -0.33 -36.48
N PRO A 200 27.34 -0.77 -36.37
CA PRO A 200 26.85 -1.90 -37.15
C PRO A 200 26.94 -1.64 -38.66
N LYS A 201 27.26 -2.69 -39.44
CA LYS A 201 27.57 -2.57 -40.87
C LYS A 201 26.47 -1.89 -41.69
N GLN A 202 25.19 -2.16 -41.40
CA GLN A 202 24.06 -1.56 -42.09
C GLN A 202 23.94 -0.05 -41.89
N TYR A 203 24.49 0.48 -40.79
CA TYR A 203 24.46 1.91 -40.48
C TYR A 203 25.73 2.64 -40.93
N LYS A 204 26.76 1.92 -41.42
CA LYS A 204 27.98 2.54 -41.98
C LYS A 204 27.73 3.36 -43.26
N LYS A 205 26.67 3.02 -44.02
CA LYS A 205 26.27 3.74 -45.24
C LYS A 205 25.41 4.98 -44.96
N LYS A 206 24.78 5.07 -43.78
CA LYS A 206 24.04 6.28 -43.38
C LYS A 206 25.02 7.41 -43.06
N SER A 207 24.58 8.65 -43.20
CA SER A 207 25.38 9.80 -42.74
C SER A 207 25.63 9.64 -41.24
N LYS A 208 26.88 9.89 -40.80
CA LYS A 208 27.25 9.77 -39.37
C LYS A 208 26.28 10.55 -38.47
N LYS A 209 25.90 11.75 -38.91
CA LYS A 209 24.92 12.60 -38.23
C LYS A 209 23.56 11.89 -38.07
N GLY A 210 23.01 11.33 -39.15
CA GLY A 210 21.72 10.63 -39.11
C GLY A 210 21.72 9.37 -38.22
N PHE A 211 22.85 8.68 -38.07
CA PHE A 211 22.95 7.55 -37.15
C PHE A 211 22.96 7.98 -35.68
N PHE A 212 23.65 9.06 -35.32
CA PHE A 212 23.65 9.55 -33.94
C PHE A 212 22.34 10.24 -33.57
N ASP A 213 21.73 10.98 -34.50
CA ASP A 213 20.40 11.54 -34.32
C ASP A 213 19.37 10.42 -34.09
N LEU A 214 19.50 9.30 -34.79
CA LEU A 214 18.68 8.11 -34.55
C LEU A 214 18.88 7.53 -33.15
N LEU A 215 20.14 7.33 -32.74
CA LEU A 215 20.46 6.80 -31.41
C LEU A 215 19.98 7.72 -30.27
N ALA A 216 19.99 9.04 -30.47
CA ALA A 216 19.52 10.00 -29.49
C ALA A 216 17.99 10.00 -29.30
N ASN A 217 17.24 9.52 -30.30
CA ASN A 217 15.78 9.55 -30.32
C ASN A 217 15.13 8.19 -30.02
N VAL A 218 15.92 7.16 -29.71
CA VAL A 218 15.40 5.83 -29.36
C VAL A 218 15.54 5.55 -27.87
N GLY A 219 14.56 4.86 -27.29
CA GLY A 219 14.64 4.40 -25.90
C GLY A 219 15.75 3.36 -25.70
N SER A 220 16.24 3.22 -24.48
CA SER A 220 17.40 2.36 -24.14
C SER A 220 17.31 0.91 -24.62
N ALA A 221 16.11 0.33 -24.66
CA ALA A 221 15.89 -1.02 -25.18
C ALA A 221 16.13 -1.11 -26.70
N VAL A 222 15.58 -0.15 -27.45
CA VAL A 222 15.77 -0.07 -28.90
C VAL A 222 17.21 0.33 -29.23
N PHE A 223 17.85 1.17 -28.41
CA PHE A 223 19.25 1.53 -28.56
C PHE A 223 20.17 0.30 -28.61
N GLU A 224 20.02 -0.62 -27.64
CA GLU A 224 20.86 -1.83 -27.60
C GLU A 224 20.62 -2.72 -28.81
N LEU A 225 19.37 -2.89 -29.24
CA LEU A 225 19.03 -3.65 -30.45
C LEU A 225 19.64 -3.02 -31.71
N VAL A 226 19.56 -1.69 -31.85
CA VAL A 226 20.21 -0.98 -32.96
C VAL A 226 21.72 -1.21 -32.93
N MET A 227 22.36 -1.14 -31.75
CA MET A 227 23.79 -1.40 -31.60
C MET A 227 24.19 -2.87 -31.82
N ASP A 228 23.27 -3.81 -31.64
CA ASP A 228 23.44 -5.22 -31.99
C ASP A 228 23.21 -5.49 -33.50
N GLY A 229 22.83 -4.47 -34.26
CA GLY A 229 22.64 -4.56 -35.71
C GLY A 229 21.23 -4.94 -36.14
N PHE A 230 20.21 -4.77 -35.29
CA PHE A 230 18.82 -4.92 -35.73
C PHE A 230 18.34 -3.66 -36.45
N GLY A 231 17.61 -3.83 -37.57
CA GLY A 231 16.99 -2.73 -38.30
C GLY A 231 15.82 -2.13 -37.52
N ILE A 232 15.60 -0.82 -37.60
CA ILE A 232 14.48 -0.19 -36.85
C ILE A 232 13.12 -0.61 -37.39
N SER A 233 12.99 -0.77 -38.71
CA SER A 233 11.80 -1.36 -39.35
C SER A 233 11.49 -2.74 -38.78
N GLN A 234 12.52 -3.58 -38.59
CA GLN A 234 12.39 -4.90 -37.95
C GLN A 234 12.04 -4.82 -36.45
N ILE A 235 12.63 -3.88 -35.71
CA ILE A 235 12.36 -3.71 -34.26
C ILE A 235 10.94 -3.19 -34.02
N LEU A 236 10.45 -2.30 -34.87
CA LEU A 236 9.14 -1.67 -34.74
C LEU A 236 8.01 -2.42 -35.47
N GLY A 237 8.34 -3.50 -36.18
CA GLY A 237 7.36 -4.27 -36.95
C GLY A 237 6.77 -3.52 -38.15
N ILE A 238 7.49 -2.54 -38.68
CA ILE A 238 7.08 -1.78 -39.87
C ILE A 238 7.62 -2.51 -41.09
N SER A 239 6.73 -3.07 -41.92
CA SER A 239 7.07 -3.60 -43.23
C SER A 239 7.49 -2.43 -44.14
N GLU A 240 8.71 -2.48 -44.67
CA GLU A 240 9.11 -1.63 -45.79
C GLU A 240 8.31 -2.09 -47.01
N GLU A 241 7.20 -1.42 -47.33
CA GLU A 241 6.61 -1.53 -48.67
C GLU A 241 7.63 -0.95 -49.65
N GLU A 242 8.20 -1.82 -50.49
CA GLU A 242 9.04 -1.45 -51.62
C GLU A 242 8.23 -0.55 -52.56
N SER A 243 8.50 0.75 -52.53
CA SER A 243 8.14 1.64 -53.63
C SER A 243 9.10 1.38 -54.79
N GLU A 244 8.82 0.36 -55.59
CA GLU A 244 9.37 0.22 -56.95
C GLU A 244 8.77 1.35 -57.82
N GLU A 245 9.46 2.49 -57.88
CA GLU A 245 9.34 3.38 -59.05
C GLU A 245 10.20 2.77 -60.17
N GLU A 246 9.59 1.93 -61.00
CA GLU A 246 10.12 1.60 -62.33
C GLU A 246 9.81 2.74 -63.32
N TYR A 247 10.81 3.00 -64.16
CA TYR A 247 10.89 4.00 -65.23
C TYR A 247 9.87 3.82 -66.36
#